data_AF-A0A955ZSB4-F1
#
_entry.id   AF-A0A955ZSB4-F1
#
_cell.length_a   1.000
_cell.length_b   1.000
_cell.length_c   1.000
_cell.angle_alpha   90.00
_cell.angle_beta   90.00
_cell.angle_gamma   90.00
#
_symmetry.space_group_name_H-M   'P 1'
#
loop_
_entity.id
_entity.type
_entity.pdbx_description
1 polymer ?
#
loop_
_entity_poly.entity_id
_entity_poly.type
_entity_poly.pdbx_seq_one_letter_code
_entity_poly.pdbx_strand_id
1 'polypeptide(L)'
;MVRTDSTRAESDWTVPRFFRLLGSLGRLRVISACGPSVFEALCEVAPFSLEGGFLNIVTPAYHWHLASDRIRVLRSHDTTHARSGRRVLFFELREQSEAAPFLRIYLHREKGVDFAPEILARFLEAHAALGEGLVLARESGSDPLTPSASVVPAP
;
A
#
# COMPACT_ATOMS: atom_id res chain seq x y z
N MET A 1 -1.58 -35.86 16.52
CA MET A 1 -1.63 -34.39 16.71
C MET A 1 -0.59 -33.79 15.77
N VAL A 2 -0.97 -33.51 14.52
CA VAL A 2 -0.05 -33.01 13.50
C VAL A 2 0.13 -31.50 13.77
N ARG A 3 1.30 -31.11 14.25
CA ARG A 3 1.74 -29.72 14.21
C ARG A 3 2.05 -29.41 12.75
N THR A 4 1.12 -28.79 12.05
CA THR A 4 1.41 -28.07 10.82
C THR A 4 2.24 -26.85 11.21
N ASP A 5 3.56 -27.01 11.22
CA ASP A 5 4.47 -25.88 11.13
C ASP A 5 4.20 -25.21 9.77
N SER A 6 3.27 -24.26 9.79
CA SER A 6 3.08 -23.31 8.70
C SER A 6 4.30 -22.40 8.69
N THR A 7 5.38 -22.89 8.08
CA THR A 7 6.43 -22.05 7.55
C THR A 7 5.73 -21.09 6.60
N ARG A 8 5.40 -19.87 7.09
CA ARG A 8 4.94 -18.78 6.25
C ARG A 8 5.99 -18.63 5.17
N ALA A 9 5.66 -19.01 3.93
CA ALA A 9 6.46 -18.62 2.79
C ALA A 9 6.69 -17.12 2.91
N GLU A 10 7.95 -16.70 3.00
CA GLU A 10 8.27 -15.28 3.04
C GLU A 10 7.73 -14.65 1.76
N SER A 11 6.85 -13.66 1.93
CA SER A 11 6.24 -12.99 0.80
C SER A 11 7.30 -12.23 0.02
N ASP A 12 7.32 -12.38 -1.30
CA ASP A 12 8.14 -11.59 -2.22
C ASP A 12 7.59 -10.17 -2.47
N TRP A 13 6.54 -9.78 -1.75
CA TRP A 13 5.97 -8.45 -1.78
C TRP A 13 6.63 -7.52 -0.78
N THR A 14 7.18 -6.43 -1.32
CA THR A 14 7.75 -5.32 -0.57
C THR A 14 6.95 -4.04 -0.85
N VAL A 15 7.15 -3.03 0.00
CA VAL A 15 6.56 -1.69 -0.22
C VAL A 15 6.95 -1.15 -1.60
N PRO A 16 8.23 -1.12 -2.04
CA PRO A 16 8.58 -0.65 -3.38
C PRO A 16 7.90 -1.42 -4.50
N ARG A 17 7.81 -2.75 -4.42
CA ARG A 17 7.15 -3.55 -5.45
C ARG A 17 5.68 -3.17 -5.56
N PHE A 18 4.99 -3.03 -4.44
CA PHE A 18 3.59 -2.61 -4.43
C PHE A 18 3.40 -1.21 -5.05
N PHE A 19 4.22 -0.23 -4.70
CA PHE A 19 4.09 1.11 -5.25
C PHE A 19 4.46 1.20 -6.74
N ARG A 20 5.40 0.37 -7.23
CA ARG A 20 5.65 0.21 -8.67
C ARG A 20 4.44 -0.38 -9.40
N LEU A 21 3.80 -1.39 -8.81
CA LEU A 21 2.54 -1.92 -9.34
C LEU A 21 1.49 -0.80 -9.45
N LEU A 22 1.29 -0.02 -8.39
CA LEU A 22 0.33 1.09 -8.42
C LEU A 22 0.58 2.06 -9.57
N GLY A 23 1.85 2.43 -9.84
CA GLY A 23 2.20 3.27 -10.99
C GLY A 23 1.84 2.65 -12.34
N SER A 24 1.82 1.32 -12.44
CA SER A 24 1.44 0.59 -13.66
C SER A 24 -0.07 0.43 -13.86
N LEU A 25 -0.88 0.76 -12.84
CA LEU A 25 -2.34 0.63 -12.87
C LEU A 25 -3.05 1.92 -13.32
N GLY A 26 -2.28 2.98 -13.61
CA GLY A 26 -2.79 4.26 -14.09
C GLY A 26 -3.41 5.10 -12.97
N ARG A 27 -4.54 5.75 -13.28
CA ARG A 27 -5.22 6.66 -12.35
C ARG A 27 -5.88 5.89 -11.21
N LEU A 28 -5.75 6.42 -10.01
CA LEU A 28 -6.20 5.86 -8.75
C LEU A 28 -7.11 6.85 -8.03
N ARG A 29 -8.03 6.31 -7.24
CA ARG A 29 -8.73 7.05 -6.19
C ARG A 29 -8.18 6.59 -4.84
N VAL A 30 -7.58 7.50 -4.11
CA VAL A 30 -6.90 7.22 -2.85
C VAL A 30 -7.66 7.85 -1.72
N ILE A 31 -8.04 7.02 -0.75
CA ILE A 31 -8.84 7.40 0.41
C ILE A 31 -8.02 7.15 1.66
N SER A 32 -7.71 8.22 2.40
CA SER A 32 -7.02 8.18 3.68
C SER A 32 -7.99 8.46 4.82
N ALA A 33 -7.94 7.65 5.87
CA ALA A 33 -8.73 7.87 7.08
C ALA A 33 -7.81 8.34 8.23
N CYS A 34 -8.15 9.47 8.85
CA CYS A 34 -7.45 10.00 10.01
C CYS A 34 -8.47 10.38 11.09
N GLY A 35 -8.67 9.49 12.07
CA GLY A 35 -9.74 9.63 13.06
C GLY A 35 -11.12 9.69 12.38
N PRO A 36 -11.96 10.71 12.69
CA PRO A 36 -13.27 10.85 12.05
C PRO A 36 -13.20 11.44 10.63
N SER A 37 -12.01 11.90 10.19
CA SER A 37 -11.85 12.57 8.91
C SER A 37 -11.46 11.59 7.81
N VAL A 38 -12.06 11.80 6.63
CA VAL A 38 -11.75 11.05 5.42
C VAL A 38 -11.31 12.03 4.34
N PHE A 39 -10.16 11.74 3.73
CA PHE A 39 -9.59 12.52 2.64
C PHE A 39 -9.57 11.67 1.38
N GLU A 40 -9.93 12.26 0.24
CA GLU A 40 -9.91 11.60 -1.06
C GLU A 40 -9.08 12.39 -2.06
N ALA A 41 -8.27 11.69 -2.87
CA ALA A 41 -7.56 12.25 -4.01
C ALA A 41 -7.70 11.35 -5.25
N LEU A 42 -7.71 11.97 -6.43
CA LEU A 42 -7.55 11.29 -7.71
C LEU A 42 -6.14 11.57 -8.23
N CYS A 43 -5.31 10.54 -8.38
CA CYS A 43 -3.91 10.70 -8.77
C CYS A 43 -3.35 9.46 -9.47
N GLU A 44 -2.18 9.59 -10.08
CA GLU A 44 -1.35 8.46 -10.55
C GLU A 44 -0.12 8.40 -9.67
N VAL A 45 0.41 7.22 -9.34
CA VAL A 45 1.65 7.11 -8.56
C VAL A 45 2.83 7.56 -9.41
N ALA A 46 3.42 8.69 -9.04
CA ALA A 46 4.64 9.20 -9.64
C ALA A 46 5.89 8.44 -9.11
N PRO A 47 7.07 8.66 -9.70
CA PRO A 47 8.31 8.12 -9.15
C PRO A 47 8.45 8.43 -7.66
N PHE A 48 8.94 7.45 -6.90
CA PHE A 48 9.07 7.53 -5.45
C PHE A 48 10.50 7.24 -5.01
N SER A 49 10.87 7.75 -3.83
CA SER A 49 12.10 7.37 -3.13
C SER A 49 11.79 6.78 -1.76
N LEU A 50 12.73 5.97 -1.24
CA LEU A 50 12.73 5.49 0.13
C LEU A 50 13.89 6.15 0.87
N GLU A 51 13.58 7.09 1.77
CA GLU A 51 14.58 7.88 2.50
C GLU A 51 14.15 8.05 3.95
N GLY A 52 15.06 7.76 4.89
CA GLY A 52 14.82 7.94 6.33
C GLY A 52 13.69 7.07 6.90
N GLY A 53 13.40 5.92 6.30
CA GLY A 53 12.26 5.07 6.71
C GLY A 53 10.90 5.52 6.15
N PHE A 54 10.90 6.45 5.20
CA PHE A 54 9.68 6.95 4.56
C PHE A 54 9.69 6.66 3.07
N LEU A 55 8.51 6.32 2.55
CA LEU A 55 8.18 6.38 1.13
C LEU A 55 7.73 7.80 0.79
N ASN A 56 8.43 8.40 -0.16
CA ASN A 56 8.22 9.77 -0.62
C ASN A 56 7.75 9.77 -2.07
N ILE A 57 6.58 10.37 -2.32
CA ILE A 57 6.12 10.71 -3.66
C ILE A 57 5.85 12.22 -3.66
N VAL A 58 6.55 12.95 -4.52
CA VAL A 58 6.45 14.41 -4.58
C VAL A 58 6.07 14.81 -6.00
N THR A 59 4.87 15.37 -6.14
CA THR A 59 4.39 15.97 -7.40
C THR A 59 3.82 17.36 -7.12
N PRO A 60 3.74 18.26 -8.12
CA PRO A 60 3.08 19.55 -7.94
C PRO A 60 1.62 19.47 -7.48
N ALA A 61 0.94 18.34 -7.73
CA ALA A 61 -0.48 18.16 -7.42
C ALA A 61 -0.74 17.51 -6.05
N TYR A 62 0.18 16.68 -5.57
CA TYR A 62 0.05 15.96 -4.30
C TYR A 62 1.41 15.46 -3.80
N HIS A 63 1.52 15.32 -2.48
CA HIS A 63 2.70 14.75 -1.81
C HIS A 63 2.28 13.59 -0.89
N TRP A 64 2.93 12.43 -1.00
CA TRP A 64 2.80 11.34 -0.04
C TRP A 64 4.11 11.18 0.72
N HIS A 65 3.98 11.11 2.05
CA HIS A 65 5.06 10.82 2.97
C HIS A 65 4.56 9.73 3.93
N LEU A 66 4.91 8.48 3.64
CA LEU A 66 4.38 7.31 4.34
C LEU A 66 5.50 6.60 5.07
N ALA A 67 5.37 6.41 6.38
CA ALA A 67 6.30 5.60 7.15
C ALA A 67 6.24 4.15 6.64
N SER A 68 7.32 3.68 5.99
CA SER A 68 7.31 2.40 5.27
C SER A 68 7.18 1.21 6.21
N ASP A 69 7.70 1.34 7.44
CA ASP A 69 7.63 0.34 8.51
C ASP A 69 6.21 0.12 9.11
N ARG A 70 5.32 1.09 8.88
CA ARG A 70 3.89 1.01 9.23
C ARG A 70 3.06 0.34 8.14
N ILE A 71 3.58 0.20 6.92
CA ILE A 71 2.91 -0.53 5.84
C ILE A 71 3.21 -2.01 6.01
N ARG A 72 2.43 -2.70 6.85
CA ARG A 72 2.72 -4.10 7.22
C ARG A 72 1.84 -5.11 6.53
N VAL A 73 0.58 -4.76 6.30
CA VAL A 73 -0.39 -5.67 5.68
C VAL A 73 -0.96 -5.02 4.45
N LEU A 74 -0.87 -5.75 3.34
CA LEU A 74 -1.46 -5.42 2.07
C LEU A 74 -2.60 -6.41 1.79
N ARG A 75 -3.80 -5.89 1.57
CA ARG A 75 -4.94 -6.67 1.07
C ARG A 75 -5.38 -6.13 -0.27
N SER A 76 -5.89 -7.01 -1.12
CA SER A 76 -6.50 -6.64 -2.39
C SER A 76 -7.92 -7.18 -2.44
N HIS A 77 -8.80 -6.45 -3.13
CA HIS A 77 -10.23 -6.72 -3.16
C HIS A 77 -10.73 -6.62 -4.59
N ASP A 78 -11.40 -7.67 -5.02
CA ASP A 78 -12.20 -7.71 -6.24
C ASP A 78 -13.64 -8.01 -5.84
N THR A 79 -14.47 -6.97 -5.85
CA THR A 79 -15.85 -7.06 -5.36
C THR A 79 -16.80 -6.33 -6.30
N THR A 80 -18.07 -6.28 -5.93
CA THR A 80 -19.13 -5.60 -6.69
C THR A 80 -19.76 -4.53 -5.82
N HIS A 81 -19.86 -3.31 -6.33
CA HIS A 81 -20.50 -2.20 -5.62
C HIS A 81 -22.00 -2.46 -5.46
N ALA A 82 -22.47 -2.57 -4.22
CA ALA A 82 -23.84 -2.96 -3.91
C ALA A 82 -24.92 -2.16 -4.66
N ARG A 83 -24.74 -0.85 -4.81
CA ARG A 83 -25.74 0.01 -5.47
C ARG A 83 -25.67 0.00 -6.99
N SER A 84 -24.47 -0.13 -7.56
CA SER A 84 -24.29 0.06 -9.02
C SER A 84 -24.15 -1.27 -9.76
N GLY A 85 -23.94 -2.38 -9.06
CA GLY A 85 -23.66 -3.69 -9.66
C GLY A 85 -22.32 -3.72 -10.41
N ARG A 86 -21.52 -2.65 -10.34
CA ARG A 86 -20.27 -2.53 -11.07
C ARG A 86 -19.13 -3.10 -10.23
N ARG A 87 -18.19 -3.79 -10.88
CA ARG A 87 -16.96 -4.33 -10.26
C ARG A 87 -16.18 -3.21 -9.56
N VAL A 88 -15.54 -3.47 -8.44
CA VAL A 88 -14.70 -2.52 -7.70
C VAL A 88 -13.42 -3.23 -7.33
N LEU A 89 -12.29 -2.62 -7.71
CA LEU A 89 -10.96 -3.17 -7.50
C LEU A 89 -10.19 -2.21 -6.63
N PHE A 90 -9.67 -2.67 -5.50
CA PHE A 90 -8.91 -1.81 -4.59
C PHE A 90 -7.93 -2.57 -3.71
N PHE A 91 -6.96 -1.84 -3.20
CA PHE A 91 -6.02 -2.29 -2.18
C PHE A 91 -6.30 -1.60 -0.85
N GLU A 92 -5.95 -2.27 0.24
CA GLU A 92 -5.95 -1.72 1.59
C GLU A 92 -4.57 -1.86 2.22
N LEU A 93 -4.10 -0.77 2.82
CA LEU A 93 -2.89 -0.77 3.64
C LEU A 93 -3.27 -0.70 5.12
N ARG A 94 -2.67 -1.59 5.92
CA ARG A 94 -2.90 -1.69 7.36
C ARG A 94 -1.59 -1.82 8.11
N GLU A 95 -1.59 -1.35 9.35
CA GLU A 95 -0.45 -1.51 10.27
C GLU A 95 -0.40 -2.92 10.87
N GLN A 96 -1.54 -3.59 10.96
CA GLN A 96 -1.72 -4.94 11.51
C GLN A 96 -2.88 -5.63 10.80
N SER A 97 -3.00 -6.96 10.89
CA SER A 97 -4.04 -7.71 10.16
C SER A 97 -5.46 -7.33 10.56
N GLU A 98 -5.67 -7.09 11.86
CA GLU A 98 -6.99 -6.76 12.43
C GLU A 98 -7.25 -5.25 12.52
N ALA A 99 -6.23 -4.41 12.32
CA ALA A 99 -6.38 -2.97 12.37
C ALA A 99 -7.22 -2.47 11.19
N ALA A 100 -7.96 -1.39 11.41
CA ALA A 100 -8.62 -0.67 10.33
C ALA A 100 -7.57 -0.19 9.30
N PRO A 101 -7.90 -0.19 7.99
CA PRO A 101 -6.98 0.32 6.99
C PRO A 101 -6.85 1.83 7.12
N PHE A 102 -5.61 2.31 7.10
CA PHE A 102 -5.32 3.75 7.09
C PHE A 102 -5.38 4.32 5.67
N LEU A 103 -5.15 3.48 4.65
CA LEU A 103 -5.22 3.87 3.25
C LEU A 103 -5.99 2.83 2.42
N ARG A 104 -6.91 3.30 1.58
CA ARG A 104 -7.55 2.50 0.53
C ARG A 104 -7.23 3.10 -0.82
N ILE A 105 -6.85 2.25 -1.77
CA ILE A 105 -6.39 2.67 -3.10
C ILE A 105 -7.23 1.93 -4.13
N TYR A 106 -8.20 2.64 -4.71
CA TYR A 106 -9.11 2.12 -5.72
C TYR A 106 -8.55 2.36 -7.11
N LEU A 107 -8.72 1.38 -8.00
CA LEU A 107 -8.51 1.62 -9.43
C LEU A 107 -9.60 2.58 -9.91
N HIS A 108 -9.20 3.69 -10.51
CA HIS A 108 -10.13 4.66 -11.02
C HIS A 108 -10.60 4.26 -12.43
N ARG A 109 -11.87 4.57 -12.72
CA ARG A 109 -12.42 4.57 -14.06
C ARG A 109 -13.49 5.66 -14.14
N GLU A 110 -13.68 6.19 -15.34
CA GLU A 110 -14.72 7.17 -15.58
C GLU A 110 -16.12 6.55 -15.44
N LYS A 111 -17.12 7.40 -15.20
CA LYS A 111 -18.50 6.94 -15.00
C LYS A 111 -19.00 6.20 -16.25
N GLY A 112 -19.47 4.97 -16.04
CA GLY A 112 -20.01 4.13 -17.11
C GLY A 112 -18.95 3.35 -17.90
N VAL A 113 -17.67 3.66 -17.72
CA VAL A 113 -16.57 3.01 -18.46
C VAL A 113 -16.06 1.81 -17.67
N ASP A 114 -15.76 0.70 -18.35
CA ASP A 114 -15.10 -0.47 -17.75
C ASP A 114 -13.60 -0.27 -17.59
N PHE A 115 -12.96 -1.10 -16.77
CA PHE A 115 -11.50 -1.08 -16.69
C PHE A 115 -10.91 -1.52 -18.03
N ALA A 116 -9.84 -0.85 -18.45
CA ALA A 116 -9.07 -1.29 -19.60
C ALA A 116 -8.57 -2.73 -19.38
N PRO A 117 -8.67 -3.64 -20.37
CA PRO A 117 -8.36 -5.06 -20.18
C PRO A 117 -6.97 -5.32 -19.59
N GLU A 118 -5.97 -4.56 -20.00
CA GLU A 118 -4.59 -4.66 -19.55
C GLU A 118 -4.42 -4.22 -18.08
N ILE A 119 -5.13 -3.18 -17.64
CA ILE A 119 -5.13 -2.73 -16.25
C ILE A 119 -5.84 -3.75 -15.37
N LEU A 120 -6.96 -4.28 -15.86
CA LEU A 120 -7.68 -5.35 -15.19
C LEU A 120 -6.82 -6.60 -15.04
N ALA A 121 -6.16 -7.04 -16.11
CA ALA A 121 -5.29 -8.22 -16.09
C ALA A 121 -4.16 -8.07 -15.06
N ARG A 122 -3.47 -6.91 -15.05
CA ARG A 122 -2.41 -6.62 -14.07
C ARG A 122 -2.92 -6.63 -12.64
N PHE A 123 -4.10 -6.05 -12.39
CA PHE A 123 -4.72 -6.11 -11.07
C PHE A 123 -5.02 -7.54 -10.66
N LEU A 124 -5.60 -8.35 -11.55
CA LEU A 124 -5.99 -9.73 -11.24
C LEU A 124 -4.78 -10.64 -11.00
N GLU A 125 -3.69 -10.43 -11.74
CA GLU A 125 -2.42 -11.11 -11.48
C GLU A 125 -1.89 -10.77 -10.09
N ALA A 126 -1.85 -9.48 -9.73
CA ALA A 126 -1.45 -9.05 -8.40
C ALA A 126 -2.40 -9.57 -7.31
N HIS A 127 -3.71 -9.53 -7.55
CA HIS A 127 -4.73 -10.02 -6.62
C HIS A 127 -4.55 -11.51 -6.34
N ALA A 128 -4.35 -12.32 -7.38
CA ALA A 128 -4.08 -13.75 -7.25
C ALA A 128 -2.79 -14.03 -6.47
N ALA A 129 -1.73 -13.24 -6.70
CA ALA A 129 -0.47 -13.37 -5.97
C ALA A 129 -0.56 -12.92 -4.50
N LEU A 130 -1.43 -11.95 -4.19
CA LEU A 130 -1.64 -11.44 -2.82
C LEU A 130 -2.57 -12.34 -1.99
N GLY A 131 -3.45 -13.11 -2.63
CA GLY A 131 -4.48 -13.90 -1.96
C GLY A 131 -5.44 -13.03 -1.12
N GLU A 132 -5.86 -13.52 0.04
CA GLU A 132 -6.71 -12.77 1.00
C GLU A 132 -5.96 -11.61 1.70
N GLY A 133 -4.65 -11.51 1.46
CA GLY A 133 -3.77 -10.53 2.08
C GLY A 133 -2.53 -11.16 2.66
N LEU A 134 -1.46 -10.38 2.69
CA LEU A 134 -0.18 -10.82 3.21
C LEU A 134 0.51 -9.77 4.07
N VAL A 135 1.42 -10.26 4.89
CA VAL A 135 2.37 -9.41 5.62
C VAL A 135 3.51 -9.10 4.66
N LEU A 136 3.76 -7.82 4.43
CA LEU A 136 4.85 -7.37 3.56
C LEU A 136 6.20 -7.70 4.18
N ALA A 137 7.14 -8.14 3.36
CA ALA A 137 8.52 -8.33 3.79
C ALA A 137 9.10 -6.96 4.20
N ARG A 138 9.81 -6.95 5.34
CA ARG A 138 10.64 -5.80 5.72
C ARG A 138 11.88 -5.82 4.84
N GLU A 139 12.24 -4.69 4.25
CA GLU A 139 13.59 -4.57 3.68
C GLU A 139 14.60 -4.60 4.84
N SER A 140 15.48 -5.59 4.82
CA SER A 140 16.65 -5.63 5.70
C SER A 140 17.63 -4.56 5.21
N GLY A 141 17.51 -3.32 5.72
CA GLY A 141 18.39 -2.26 5.23
C GLY A 141 18.10 -0.83 5.66
N SER A 142 18.03 -0.59 6.98
CA SER A 142 18.57 0.64 7.59
C SER A 142 18.52 0.44 9.10
N ASP A 143 19.70 0.36 9.72
CA ASP A 143 19.85 0.33 11.17
C ASP A 143 18.95 1.40 11.82
N PRO A 144 18.29 1.09 12.95
CA PRO A 144 17.70 2.14 13.75
C PRO A 144 18.84 3.09 14.14
N LEU A 145 18.71 4.36 13.73
CA LEU A 145 19.55 5.46 14.16
C LEU A 145 19.87 5.29 15.65
N THR A 146 21.10 4.87 15.94
CA THR A 146 21.63 4.92 17.29
C THR A 146 21.67 6.41 17.64
N PRO A 147 21.00 6.88 18.70
CA PRO A 147 21.19 8.25 19.13
C PRO A 147 22.65 8.38 19.57
N SER A 148 23.47 9.05 18.74
CA SER A 148 24.77 9.55 19.18
C SER A 148 24.52 10.63 20.21
N ALA A 149 24.48 10.24 21.48
CA ALA A 149 24.60 11.16 22.59
C ALA A 149 26.05 11.68 22.61
N SER A 150 26.26 12.82 21.94
CA SER A 150 27.41 13.70 22.22
C SER A 150 26.84 15.04 22.66
N VAL A 151 26.78 15.25 23.97
CA VAL A 151 26.77 16.61 24.56
C VAL A 151 27.60 16.60 25.86
N VAL A 152 28.85 17.03 25.70
CA VAL A 152 29.67 17.95 26.52
C VAL A 152 29.75 17.75 28.06
N PRO A 153 30.96 17.55 28.65
CA PRO A 153 31.17 17.79 30.07
C PRO A 153 31.18 19.29 30.37
N ALA A 154 30.37 19.70 31.34
CA ALA A 154 30.32 21.06 31.90
C ALA A 154 31.66 21.43 32.60
N PRO A 155 31.99 22.73 32.71
CA PRO A 155 33.32 23.22 33.12
C PRO A 155 33.72 22.86 34.56
#